data_AF-A0A7J5URD4-F1
#
_entry.id   AF-A0A7J5URD4-F1
#
_cell.length_a   1.000
_cell.length_b   1.000
_cell.length_c   1.000
_cell.angle_alpha   90.00
_cell.angle_beta   90.00
_cell.angle_gamma   90.00
#
_symmetry.space_group_name_H-M   'P 1'
#
loop_
_entity.id
_entity.type
_entity.pdbx_description
1 polymer ?
#
loop_
_entity_poly.entity_id
_entity_poly.type
_entity_poly.pdbx_seq_one_letter_code
_entity_poly.pdbx_strand_id
1 'polypeptide(L)'
;MDVRAIFELPVPIWVTRETLGASYPTGYGALQFDIVMPHDHPPVGAPPAVPGIEMSTLSGELVVWAQEYGAFIPESRRPATAVHRVGVAVVKGPTYDHRSWFTPDHQLAESIDGWFDNVRTWVEVVTGQDLDPRHRVYDAEVVGAGLTFIEPPHEGALGLVAATPRVTPLHRSEWAEILNYVQQGTEPPLEEVLSRDARAAQRRNANRRAIIDAATALEIAIGRHVREHEADLPEVQRRRLNTRSALGDYISIAKESGLELAVPIAQLRRLNRLRNDAAHRAATASNWEAGEAVQVMIEFLGAHGTYRRTGEGEPDGGEFVVAEPESS
;
A
#
# COMPACT_ATOMS: atom_id res chain seq x y z
N MET A 1 -22.98 -18.71 -12.30
CA MET A 1 -22.52 -17.36 -12.69
C MET A 1 -21.68 -17.56 -13.93
N ASP A 2 -21.73 -16.70 -14.94
CA ASP A 2 -20.87 -16.84 -16.12
C ASP A 2 -19.73 -15.83 -16.02
N VAL A 3 -18.48 -16.30 -16.07
CA VAL A 3 -17.30 -15.44 -16.13
C VAL A 3 -17.21 -14.83 -17.53
N ARG A 4 -17.01 -13.52 -17.58
CA ARG A 4 -16.93 -12.72 -18.81
C ARG A 4 -15.49 -12.49 -19.26
N ALA A 5 -14.58 -12.34 -18.31
CA ALA A 5 -13.16 -12.13 -18.58
C ALA A 5 -12.29 -12.70 -17.45
N ILE A 6 -11.01 -12.92 -17.76
CA ILE A 6 -9.97 -13.22 -16.77
C ILE A 6 -9.02 -12.02 -16.78
N PHE A 7 -8.74 -11.47 -15.61
CA PHE A 7 -7.78 -10.40 -15.45
C PHE A 7 -6.54 -10.92 -14.73
N GLU A 8 -5.39 -10.79 -15.38
CA GLU A 8 -4.08 -11.07 -14.77
C GLU A 8 -3.57 -9.82 -14.09
N LEU A 9 -3.37 -9.90 -12.78
CA LEU A 9 -2.92 -8.79 -11.97
C LEU A 9 -1.49 -8.42 -12.37
N PRO A 10 -1.20 -7.14 -12.69
CA PRO A 10 0.15 -6.69 -13.03
C PRO A 10 1.19 -6.99 -11.94
N VAL A 11 0.78 -7.08 -10.67
CA VAL A 11 1.57 -7.59 -9.55
C VAL A 11 0.66 -8.46 -8.68
N PRO A 12 1.14 -9.61 -8.16
CA PRO A 12 0.34 -10.45 -7.29
C PRO A 12 -0.04 -9.74 -5.99
N ILE A 13 -1.27 -9.93 -5.53
CA ILE A 13 -1.76 -9.38 -4.26
C ILE A 13 -1.85 -10.49 -3.23
N TRP A 14 -1.24 -10.29 -2.07
CA TRP A 14 -1.34 -11.26 -0.98
C TRP A 14 -2.64 -11.13 -0.21
N VAL A 15 -3.32 -12.27 -0.08
CA VAL A 15 -4.56 -12.40 0.68
C VAL A 15 -4.49 -13.63 1.57
N THR A 16 -5.22 -13.59 2.68
CA THR A 16 -5.49 -14.78 3.48
C THR A 16 -6.33 -15.77 2.66
N ARG A 17 -6.18 -17.07 2.91
CA ARG A 17 -6.87 -18.09 2.09
C ARG A 17 -8.40 -18.06 2.23
N GLU A 18 -8.92 -17.47 3.31
CA GLU A 18 -10.36 -17.25 3.46
C GLU A 18 -10.92 -16.30 2.38
N THR A 19 -10.10 -15.45 1.77
CA THR A 19 -10.54 -14.55 0.70
C THR A 19 -10.86 -15.32 -0.60
N LEU A 20 -10.31 -16.52 -0.76
CA LEU A 20 -10.45 -17.39 -1.95
C LEU A 20 -11.84 -18.03 -2.07
N GLY A 21 -12.18 -18.49 -3.28
CA GLY A 21 -13.40 -19.22 -3.60
C GLY A 21 -14.70 -18.41 -3.49
N ALA A 22 -14.60 -17.11 -3.24
CA ALA A 22 -15.74 -16.19 -3.12
C ALA A 22 -15.83 -15.25 -4.32
N SER A 23 -16.96 -14.54 -4.43
CA SER A 23 -17.16 -13.47 -5.40
C SER A 23 -17.51 -12.18 -4.67
N TYR A 24 -16.94 -11.07 -5.12
CA TYR A 24 -17.05 -9.76 -4.46
C TYR A 24 -17.55 -8.72 -5.46
N PRO A 25 -18.66 -8.01 -5.15
CA PRO A 25 -19.13 -6.93 -6.00
C PRO A 25 -18.17 -5.74 -5.94
N THR A 26 -17.99 -5.08 -7.07
CA THR A 26 -17.18 -3.86 -7.19
C THR A 26 -17.64 -3.05 -8.41
N GLY A 27 -16.86 -2.03 -8.78
CA GLY A 27 -17.09 -1.23 -9.97
C GLY A 27 -16.01 -0.18 -10.18
N TYR A 28 -16.15 0.54 -11.28
CA TYR A 28 -15.31 1.69 -11.60
C TYR A 28 -16.11 2.71 -12.42
N GLY A 29 -16.25 3.92 -11.90
CA GLY A 29 -17.15 4.92 -12.47
C GLY A 29 -18.59 4.39 -12.53
N ALA A 30 -19.16 4.33 -13.74
CA ALA A 30 -20.52 3.82 -13.96
C ALA A 30 -20.58 2.30 -14.19
N LEU A 31 -19.44 1.62 -14.29
CA LEU A 31 -19.35 0.18 -14.52
C LEU A 31 -19.46 -0.58 -13.19
N GLN A 32 -20.24 -1.65 -13.16
CA GLN A 32 -20.37 -2.57 -12.04
C GLN A 32 -20.05 -3.99 -12.50
N PHE A 33 -19.33 -4.74 -11.68
CA PHE A 33 -18.96 -6.13 -11.97
C PHE A 33 -18.56 -6.86 -10.68
N ASP A 34 -18.51 -8.17 -10.76
CA ASP A 34 -18.08 -9.03 -9.65
C ASP A 34 -16.68 -9.58 -9.93
N ILE A 35 -15.81 -9.51 -8.92
CA ILE A 35 -14.51 -10.17 -8.91
C ILE A 35 -14.68 -11.56 -8.33
N VAL A 36 -14.36 -12.58 -9.13
CA VAL A 36 -14.42 -13.99 -8.75
C VAL A 36 -13.02 -14.47 -8.40
N MET A 37 -12.82 -14.80 -7.12
CA MET A 37 -11.53 -15.26 -6.62
C MET A 37 -11.27 -16.73 -7.00
N PRO A 38 -10.00 -17.13 -7.21
CA PRO A 38 -9.66 -18.53 -7.45
C PRO A 38 -9.97 -19.41 -6.24
N HIS A 39 -10.08 -20.72 -6.45
CA HIS A 39 -10.28 -21.67 -5.35
C HIS A 39 -8.98 -21.93 -4.59
N ASP A 40 -9.13 -22.14 -3.28
CA ASP A 40 -8.02 -22.59 -2.45
C ASP A 40 -7.62 -24.01 -2.86
N HIS A 41 -6.39 -24.16 -3.36
CA HIS A 41 -5.79 -25.44 -3.68
C HIS A 41 -4.27 -25.35 -3.44
N PRO A 42 -3.75 -25.70 -2.26
CA PRO A 42 -2.31 -25.62 -2.02
C PRO A 42 -1.50 -26.56 -2.94
N PRO A 43 -0.30 -26.16 -3.39
CA PRO A 43 0.35 -24.85 -3.22
C PRO A 43 0.00 -23.83 -4.34
N VAL A 44 -0.78 -24.25 -5.34
CA VAL A 44 -1.17 -23.46 -6.52
C VAL A 44 -2.69 -23.46 -6.61
N GLY A 45 -3.30 -22.31 -6.31
CA GLY A 45 -4.75 -22.14 -6.33
C GLY A 45 -5.35 -22.53 -7.67
N ALA A 46 -6.52 -23.16 -7.63
CA ALA A 46 -7.22 -23.62 -8.81
C ALA A 46 -8.04 -22.48 -9.44
N PRO A 47 -8.31 -22.54 -10.76
CA PRO A 47 -9.28 -21.64 -11.38
C PRO A 47 -10.62 -21.64 -10.61
N PRO A 48 -11.37 -20.54 -10.60
CA PRO A 48 -12.75 -20.52 -10.11
C PRO A 48 -13.59 -21.59 -10.82
N ALA A 49 -14.43 -22.33 -10.09
CA ALA A 49 -15.32 -23.36 -10.63
C ALA A 49 -16.54 -22.73 -11.31
N VAL A 50 -16.29 -22.04 -12.43
CA VAL A 50 -17.27 -21.24 -13.14
C VAL A 50 -17.26 -21.60 -14.63
N PRO A 51 -18.45 -21.79 -15.26
CA PRO A 51 -18.54 -22.04 -16.68
C PRO A 51 -17.77 -21.00 -17.51
N GLY A 52 -16.94 -21.48 -18.44
CA GLY A 52 -16.11 -20.64 -19.32
C GLY A 52 -14.61 -20.63 -18.99
N ILE A 53 -14.21 -20.95 -17.76
CA ILE A 53 -12.78 -21.00 -17.37
C ILE A 53 -12.16 -22.38 -17.63
N GLU A 54 -12.95 -23.46 -17.55
CA GLU A 54 -12.46 -24.84 -17.71
C GLU A 54 -11.98 -25.20 -19.14
N MET A 55 -12.25 -24.36 -20.15
CA MET A 55 -11.94 -24.66 -21.55
C MET A 55 -10.71 -23.95 -22.13
N SER A 56 -10.10 -23.00 -21.42
CA SER A 56 -8.96 -22.22 -21.94
C SER A 56 -7.62 -22.60 -21.32
N THR A 57 -7.45 -23.83 -20.84
CA THR A 57 -6.12 -24.37 -20.50
C THR A 57 -5.30 -24.50 -21.78
N LEU A 58 -4.77 -23.35 -22.22
CA LEU A 58 -3.81 -23.18 -23.29
C LEU A 58 -2.64 -24.11 -22.98
N SER A 59 -2.48 -25.07 -23.87
CA SER A 59 -1.35 -25.99 -23.98
C SER A 59 -0.01 -25.30 -23.67
N GLY A 60 0.61 -25.63 -22.53
CA GLY A 60 2.07 -25.54 -22.34
C GLY A 60 2.59 -24.69 -21.18
N GLU A 61 1.84 -23.71 -20.67
CA GLU A 61 2.27 -22.86 -19.55
C GLU A 61 1.42 -23.14 -18.29
N LEU A 62 2.07 -23.23 -17.13
CA LEU A 62 1.40 -23.30 -15.83
C LEU A 62 0.61 -22.01 -15.62
N VAL A 63 -0.69 -22.05 -15.89
CA VAL A 63 -1.64 -20.97 -15.60
C VAL A 63 -1.76 -20.85 -14.08
N VAL A 64 -1.04 -19.90 -13.48
CA VAL A 64 -1.07 -19.64 -12.04
C VAL A 64 -2.23 -18.68 -11.72
N TRP A 65 -3.16 -19.12 -10.88
CA TRP A 65 -4.25 -18.28 -10.38
C TRP A 65 -3.96 -17.69 -9.00
N ALA A 66 -3.44 -18.52 -8.12
CA ALA A 66 -2.82 -18.12 -6.87
C ALA A 66 -1.64 -19.04 -6.57
N GLN A 67 -0.64 -18.56 -5.84
CA GLN A 67 0.54 -19.34 -5.50
C GLN A 67 1.09 -18.94 -4.13
N GLU A 68 1.50 -19.95 -3.36
CA GLU A 68 2.27 -19.72 -2.15
C GLU A 68 3.74 -19.47 -2.49
N TYR A 69 4.28 -18.37 -1.98
CA TYR A 69 5.70 -18.05 -2.04
C TYR A 69 6.32 -18.07 -0.64
N GLY A 70 7.65 -18.14 -0.59
CA GLY A 70 8.37 -17.84 0.64
C GLY A 70 8.17 -16.37 1.00
N ALA A 71 7.42 -16.10 2.06
CA ALA A 71 7.21 -14.79 2.64
C ALA A 71 7.14 -14.90 4.17
N PHE A 72 7.56 -13.86 4.87
CA PHE A 72 7.28 -13.73 6.30
C PHE A 72 5.87 -13.15 6.44
N ILE A 73 4.95 -14.01 6.89
CA ILE A 73 3.54 -13.69 7.12
C ILE A 73 3.27 -13.81 8.63
N PRO A 74 2.68 -12.79 9.27
CA PRO A 74 2.25 -12.83 10.68
C PRO A 74 1.37 -14.04 10.96
N GLU A 75 1.53 -14.68 12.13
CA GLU A 75 0.79 -15.93 12.44
C GLU A 75 -0.72 -15.71 12.43
N SER A 76 -1.18 -14.53 12.89
CA SER A 76 -2.59 -14.12 12.85
C SER A 76 -3.18 -14.02 11.44
N ARG A 77 -2.33 -13.92 10.41
CA ARG A 77 -2.70 -13.77 9.00
C ARG A 77 -2.45 -15.04 8.19
N ARG A 78 -2.09 -16.16 8.83
CA ARG A 78 -1.92 -17.46 8.16
C ARG A 78 -3.22 -18.26 8.18
N PRO A 79 -3.46 -19.12 7.16
CA PRO A 79 -2.67 -19.27 5.93
C PRO A 79 -2.96 -18.18 4.88
N ALA A 80 -1.99 -17.89 4.02
CA ALA A 80 -2.09 -16.85 2.99
C ALA A 80 -1.42 -17.26 1.68
N THR A 81 -1.81 -16.60 0.59
CA THR A 81 -1.32 -16.86 -0.77
C THR A 81 -1.28 -15.57 -1.58
N ALA A 82 -0.48 -15.53 -2.64
CA ALA A 82 -0.48 -14.44 -3.60
C ALA A 82 -1.44 -14.76 -4.75
N VAL A 83 -2.41 -13.88 -5.00
CA VAL A 83 -3.36 -13.99 -6.12
C VAL A 83 -2.73 -13.37 -7.36
N HIS A 84 -2.75 -14.09 -8.47
CA HIS A 84 -2.23 -13.67 -9.77
C HIS A 84 -3.34 -13.33 -10.76
N ARG A 85 -4.46 -14.05 -10.68
CA ARG A 85 -5.57 -13.90 -11.62
C ARG A 85 -6.89 -13.91 -10.89
N VAL A 86 -7.81 -13.13 -11.41
CA VAL A 86 -9.20 -13.08 -10.95
C VAL A 86 -10.14 -13.23 -12.14
N GLY A 87 -11.28 -13.87 -11.90
CA GLY A 87 -12.37 -13.84 -12.86
C GLY A 87 -13.15 -12.54 -12.73
N VAL A 88 -13.70 -12.05 -13.84
CA VAL A 88 -14.64 -10.92 -13.85
C VAL A 88 -15.99 -11.44 -14.35
N ALA A 89 -17.05 -11.21 -13.58
CA ALA A 89 -18.40 -11.68 -13.89
C ALA A 89 -19.43 -10.56 -13.74
N VAL A 90 -20.64 -10.80 -14.23
CA VAL A 90 -21.81 -9.91 -14.02
C VAL A 90 -21.54 -8.45 -14.43
N VAL A 91 -20.84 -8.25 -15.54
CA VAL A 91 -20.48 -6.92 -16.04
C VAL A 91 -21.73 -6.16 -16.49
N LYS A 92 -21.98 -5.02 -15.87
CA LYS A 92 -23.09 -4.11 -16.13
C LYS A 92 -22.55 -2.69 -16.28
N GLY A 93 -23.05 -1.96 -17.27
CA GLY A 93 -22.65 -0.58 -17.51
C GLY A 93 -23.68 0.15 -18.36
N PRO A 94 -23.56 1.48 -18.47
CA PRO A 94 -24.43 2.28 -19.32
C PRO A 94 -24.28 1.85 -20.79
N THR A 95 -25.40 1.85 -21.51
CA THR A 95 -25.43 1.69 -22.96
C THR A 95 -25.79 3.02 -23.61
N TYR A 96 -25.13 3.35 -24.71
CA TYR A 96 -25.34 4.63 -25.39
C TYR A 96 -25.81 4.40 -26.83
N ASP A 97 -27.01 4.88 -27.16
CA ASP A 97 -27.60 4.70 -28.50
C ASP A 97 -26.70 5.25 -29.63
N HIS A 98 -26.00 6.36 -29.35
CA HIS A 98 -25.10 7.01 -30.28
C HIS A 98 -23.69 6.40 -30.33
N ARG A 99 -23.39 5.39 -29.47
CA ARG A 99 -22.12 4.65 -29.43
C ARG A 99 -22.39 3.16 -29.19
N SER A 100 -23.01 2.50 -30.17
CA SER A 100 -23.34 1.07 -30.11
C SER A 100 -22.13 0.15 -29.89
N TRP A 101 -20.92 0.60 -30.24
CA TRP A 101 -19.67 -0.12 -29.99
C TRP A 101 -19.21 -0.04 -28.52
N PHE A 102 -19.67 0.95 -27.75
CA PHE A 102 -19.23 1.20 -26.38
C PHE A 102 -20.03 0.34 -25.38
N THR A 103 -19.97 -0.97 -25.60
CA THR A 103 -20.64 -1.98 -24.77
C THR A 103 -20.02 -2.05 -23.37
N PRO A 104 -20.67 -2.67 -22.37
CA PRO A 104 -20.08 -2.89 -21.06
C PRO A 104 -18.73 -3.63 -21.11
N ASP A 105 -18.53 -4.54 -22.06
CA ASP A 105 -17.25 -5.25 -22.24
C ASP A 105 -16.13 -4.32 -22.73
N HIS A 106 -16.43 -3.37 -23.64
CA HIS A 106 -15.46 -2.35 -24.06
C HIS A 106 -15.12 -1.40 -22.91
N GLN A 107 -16.14 -0.99 -22.14
CA GLN A 107 -15.95 -0.15 -20.95
C GLN A 107 -15.08 -0.85 -19.91
N LEU A 108 -15.29 -2.17 -19.70
CA LEU A 108 -14.44 -2.97 -18.82
C LEU A 108 -13.00 -2.97 -19.31
N ALA A 109 -12.76 -3.22 -20.60
CA ALA A 109 -11.41 -3.23 -21.17
C ALA A 109 -10.68 -1.87 -21.01
N GLU A 110 -11.39 -0.74 -21.15
CA GLU A 110 -10.81 0.59 -20.93
C GLU A 110 -10.59 0.93 -19.45
N SER A 111 -11.40 0.37 -18.55
CA SER A 111 -11.44 0.77 -17.14
C SER A 111 -10.66 -0.14 -16.20
N ILE A 112 -10.37 -1.38 -16.60
CA ILE A 112 -9.81 -2.41 -15.70
C ILE A 112 -8.44 -2.02 -15.12
N ASP A 113 -7.61 -1.31 -15.89
CA ASP A 113 -6.31 -0.83 -15.42
C ASP A 113 -6.47 0.28 -14.36
N GLY A 114 -7.40 1.21 -14.59
CA GLY A 114 -7.72 2.27 -13.61
C GLY A 114 -8.36 1.71 -12.34
N TRP A 115 -9.22 0.70 -12.48
CA TRP A 115 -9.75 -0.07 -11.35
C TRP A 115 -8.61 -0.72 -10.55
N PHE A 116 -7.68 -1.40 -11.22
CA PHE A 116 -6.55 -2.05 -10.56
C PHE A 116 -5.65 -1.03 -9.87
N ASP A 117 -5.35 0.11 -10.48
CA ASP A 117 -4.53 1.17 -9.87
C ASP A 117 -5.13 1.70 -8.56
N ASN A 118 -6.46 1.79 -8.48
CA ASN A 118 -7.18 2.18 -7.27
C ASN A 118 -7.20 1.07 -6.22
N VAL A 119 -7.48 -0.18 -6.61
CA VAL A 119 -7.41 -1.34 -5.70
C VAL A 119 -6.01 -1.47 -5.12
N ARG A 120 -4.99 -1.40 -5.97
CA ARG A 120 -3.59 -1.42 -5.58
C ARG A 120 -3.30 -0.33 -4.55
N THR A 121 -3.67 0.92 -4.85
CA THR A 121 -3.42 2.06 -3.96
C THR A 121 -3.97 1.82 -2.55
N TRP A 122 -5.20 1.32 -2.46
CA TRP A 122 -5.81 0.93 -1.19
C TRP A 122 -5.07 -0.24 -0.51
N VAL A 123 -4.74 -1.29 -1.26
CA VAL A 123 -4.00 -2.45 -0.71
C VAL A 123 -2.66 -2.01 -0.12
N GLU A 124 -1.89 -1.19 -0.83
CA GLU A 124 -0.58 -0.69 -0.36
C GLU A 124 -0.71 0.22 0.87
N VAL A 125 -1.79 1.01 0.96
CA VAL A 125 -2.12 1.81 2.15
C VAL A 125 -2.42 0.91 3.35
N VAL A 126 -3.30 -0.08 3.17
CA VAL A 126 -3.79 -0.95 4.25
C VAL A 126 -2.72 -1.93 4.73
N THR A 127 -1.92 -2.47 3.81
CA THR A 127 -1.03 -3.61 4.11
C THR A 127 0.45 -3.28 4.07
N GLY A 128 0.84 -2.18 3.41
CA GLY A 128 2.24 -1.86 3.16
C GLY A 128 2.93 -2.68 2.08
N GLN A 129 2.22 -3.60 1.41
CA GLN A 129 2.73 -4.31 0.24
C GLN A 129 3.29 -3.33 -0.80
N ASP A 130 4.36 -3.70 -1.50
CA ASP A 130 4.89 -2.94 -2.64
C ASP A 130 4.35 -3.54 -3.93
N LEU A 131 3.38 -2.86 -4.54
CA LEU A 131 2.64 -3.39 -5.68
C LEU A 131 2.85 -2.56 -6.95
N ASP A 132 3.90 -1.73 -7.04
CA ASP A 132 4.24 -0.98 -8.26
C ASP A 132 4.75 -1.93 -9.36
N PRO A 133 3.99 -2.18 -10.45
CA PRO A 133 4.44 -3.04 -11.53
C PRO A 133 5.60 -2.44 -12.34
N ARG A 134 5.78 -1.12 -12.31
CA ARG A 134 6.76 -0.40 -13.14
C ARG A 134 8.15 -0.36 -12.48
N HIS A 135 8.20 -0.44 -11.15
CA HIS A 135 9.44 -0.38 -10.39
C HIS A 135 9.44 -1.43 -9.29
N ARG A 136 9.35 -2.70 -9.66
CA ARG A 136 9.40 -3.79 -8.68
C ARG A 136 10.71 -3.73 -7.89
N VAL A 137 10.59 -3.71 -6.57
CA VAL A 137 11.72 -3.92 -5.67
C VAL A 137 11.90 -5.44 -5.58
N TYR A 138 13.01 -5.93 -6.14
CA TYR A 138 13.35 -7.34 -5.99
C TYR A 138 14.12 -7.51 -4.70
N ASP A 139 13.69 -8.47 -3.89
CA ASP A 139 14.39 -8.82 -2.66
C ASP A 139 15.71 -9.57 -2.91
N ALA A 140 16.11 -9.76 -4.17
CA ALA A 140 17.33 -10.46 -4.55
C ALA A 140 18.34 -9.50 -5.21
N GLU A 141 19.50 -9.34 -4.59
CA GLU A 141 20.63 -8.58 -5.13
C GLU A 141 21.85 -9.48 -5.32
N VAL A 142 22.51 -9.31 -6.46
CA VAL A 142 23.77 -9.98 -6.77
C VAL A 142 24.92 -9.15 -6.20
N VAL A 143 25.55 -9.66 -5.14
CA VAL A 143 26.63 -8.95 -4.44
C VAL A 143 27.90 -8.92 -5.27
N GLY A 144 28.45 -7.73 -5.49
CA GLY A 144 29.66 -7.56 -6.31
C GLY A 144 29.41 -7.71 -7.80
N ALA A 145 28.15 -7.62 -8.26
CA ALA A 145 27.85 -7.53 -9.69
C ALA A 145 28.62 -6.36 -10.33
N GLY A 146 29.46 -6.64 -11.33
CA GLY A 146 30.29 -5.64 -12.00
C GLY A 146 31.55 -5.21 -11.23
N LEU A 147 31.84 -5.82 -10.07
CA LEU A 147 33.09 -5.61 -9.33
C LEU A 147 34.14 -6.65 -9.76
N THR A 148 35.28 -6.19 -10.26
CA THR A 148 36.44 -7.05 -10.58
C THR A 148 37.50 -6.91 -9.51
N PHE A 149 37.84 -8.02 -8.84
CA PHE A 149 38.93 -8.04 -7.87
C PHE A 149 40.27 -8.19 -8.58
N ILE A 150 41.25 -7.34 -8.23
CA ILE A 150 42.60 -7.39 -8.81
C ILE A 150 43.43 -8.46 -8.10
N GLU A 151 43.43 -8.48 -6.76
CA GLU A 151 44.13 -9.50 -5.97
C GLU A 151 43.42 -9.73 -4.61
N PRO A 152 43.08 -10.98 -4.25
CA PRO A 152 43.06 -12.15 -5.13
C PRO A 152 41.98 -12.00 -6.22
N PRO A 153 42.23 -12.47 -7.46
CA PRO A 153 41.23 -12.39 -8.52
C PRO A 153 40.01 -13.25 -8.17
N HIS A 154 38.84 -12.64 -8.30
CA HIS A 154 37.55 -13.31 -8.17
C HIS A 154 36.75 -13.08 -9.46
N GLU A 155 36.26 -14.16 -10.05
CA GLU A 155 35.38 -14.10 -11.23
C GLU A 155 33.91 -14.17 -10.79
N GLY A 156 33.11 -13.21 -11.26
CA GLY A 156 31.68 -13.18 -11.03
C GLY A 156 31.26 -12.54 -9.71
N ALA A 157 29.96 -12.60 -9.44
CA ALA A 157 29.39 -12.10 -8.20
C ALA A 157 29.87 -12.91 -7.00
N LEU A 158 30.13 -12.22 -5.89
CA LEU A 158 30.55 -12.84 -4.64
C LEU A 158 29.42 -13.62 -3.95
N GLY A 159 28.17 -13.32 -4.29
CA GLY A 159 27.03 -14.02 -3.75
C GLY A 159 25.70 -13.45 -4.19
N LEU A 160 24.63 -14.06 -3.67
CA LEU A 160 23.27 -13.59 -3.79
C LEU A 160 22.78 -13.25 -2.38
N VAL A 161 22.32 -12.02 -2.17
CA VAL A 161 21.53 -11.67 -1.00
C VAL A 161 20.08 -11.72 -1.45
N ALA A 162 19.33 -12.67 -0.93
CA ALA A 162 17.88 -12.73 -1.10
C ALA A 162 17.22 -12.48 0.25
N ALA A 163 16.45 -11.41 0.37
CA ALA A 163 15.53 -11.20 1.47
C ALA A 163 14.22 -11.95 1.17
N THR A 164 13.58 -12.43 2.23
CA THR A 164 12.22 -12.96 2.13
C THR A 164 11.27 -11.81 2.37
N PRO A 165 10.33 -11.49 1.46
CA PRO A 165 9.44 -10.36 1.63
C PRO A 165 8.62 -10.52 2.90
N ARG A 166 8.45 -9.41 3.62
CA ARG A 166 7.47 -9.32 4.71
C ARG A 166 6.16 -8.83 4.13
N VAL A 167 5.11 -9.60 4.34
CA VAL A 167 3.80 -9.29 3.75
C VAL A 167 2.73 -9.39 4.81
N THR A 168 1.84 -8.40 4.82
CA THR A 168 0.57 -8.43 5.54
C THR A 168 -0.53 -8.77 4.53
N PRO A 169 -1.01 -10.02 4.47
CA PRO A 169 -2.08 -10.41 3.57
C PRO A 169 -3.42 -9.82 3.99
N LEU A 170 -4.26 -9.49 3.02
CA LEU A 170 -5.62 -9.00 3.29
C LEU A 170 -6.54 -10.12 3.79
N HIS A 171 -7.30 -9.83 4.85
CA HIS A 171 -8.47 -10.60 5.25
C HIS A 171 -9.60 -10.48 4.22
N ARG A 172 -10.56 -11.40 4.32
CA ARG A 172 -11.76 -11.37 3.48
C ARG A 172 -12.52 -10.03 3.62
N SER A 173 -12.67 -9.54 4.85
CA SER A 173 -13.38 -8.28 5.13
C SER A 173 -12.67 -7.07 4.52
N GLU A 174 -11.36 -6.96 4.75
CA GLU A 174 -10.54 -5.86 4.21
C GLU A 174 -10.55 -5.85 2.67
N TRP A 175 -10.45 -7.03 2.03
CA TRP A 175 -10.55 -7.14 0.57
C TRP A 175 -11.91 -6.64 0.06
N ALA A 176 -13.00 -7.08 0.68
CA ALA A 176 -14.35 -6.64 0.30
C ALA A 176 -14.54 -5.13 0.50
N GLU A 177 -14.01 -4.58 1.60
CA GLU A 177 -14.09 -3.16 1.92
C GLU A 177 -13.32 -2.30 0.92
N ILE A 178 -12.10 -2.70 0.55
CA ILE A 178 -11.30 -2.04 -0.49
C ILE A 178 -12.06 -2.01 -1.82
N LEU A 179 -12.63 -3.16 -2.24
CA LEU A 179 -13.41 -3.23 -3.48
C LEU A 179 -14.64 -2.32 -3.47
N ASN A 180 -15.27 -2.15 -2.30
CA ASN A 180 -16.36 -1.22 -2.11
C ASN A 180 -15.90 0.26 -2.14
N TYR A 181 -14.76 0.60 -1.52
CA TYR A 181 -14.18 1.95 -1.64
C TYR A 181 -13.90 2.32 -3.10
N VAL A 182 -13.30 1.41 -3.87
CA VAL A 182 -13.03 1.63 -5.30
C VAL A 182 -14.32 1.80 -6.10
N GLN A 183 -15.34 0.98 -5.82
CA GLN A 183 -16.65 1.11 -6.46
C GLN A 183 -17.30 2.48 -6.20
N GLN A 184 -17.13 3.01 -5.00
CA GLN A 184 -17.67 4.32 -4.60
C GLN A 184 -16.83 5.51 -5.09
N GLY A 185 -15.66 5.26 -5.68
CA GLY A 185 -14.70 6.31 -6.03
C GLY A 185 -14.07 6.98 -4.82
N THR A 186 -14.05 6.30 -3.67
CA THR A 186 -13.43 6.80 -2.44
C THR A 186 -11.91 6.63 -2.55
N GLU A 187 -11.19 7.75 -2.45
CA GLU A 187 -9.73 7.76 -2.38
C GLU A 187 -9.24 7.61 -0.93
N PRO A 188 -8.09 6.97 -0.68
CA PRO A 188 -7.52 6.96 0.66
C PRO A 188 -7.12 8.37 1.12
N PRO A 189 -7.10 8.65 2.43
CA PRO A 189 -6.61 9.91 2.97
C PRO A 189 -5.20 10.25 2.47
N LEU A 190 -4.97 11.51 2.17
CA LEU A 190 -3.73 11.96 1.53
C LEU A 190 -2.48 11.61 2.36
N GLU A 191 -2.54 11.71 3.69
CA GLU A 191 -1.42 11.35 4.56
C GLU A 191 -1.04 9.86 4.46
N GLU A 192 -2.01 8.99 4.20
CA GLU A 192 -1.79 7.55 4.05
C GLU A 192 -1.17 7.24 2.68
N VAL A 193 -1.64 7.92 1.64
CA VAL A 193 -1.05 7.87 0.28
C VAL A 193 0.40 8.37 0.31
N LEU A 194 0.67 9.48 1.00
CA LEU A 194 2.02 10.00 1.19
C LEU A 194 2.89 9.05 2.02
N SER A 195 2.31 8.38 3.03
CA SER A 195 3.01 7.35 3.81
C SER A 195 3.41 6.14 2.96
N ARG A 196 2.51 5.68 2.09
CA ARG A 196 2.84 4.67 1.08
C ARG A 196 3.97 5.14 0.17
N ASP A 197 3.85 6.33 -0.41
CA ASP A 197 4.84 6.87 -1.35
C ASP A 197 6.21 7.05 -0.70
N ALA A 198 6.24 7.49 0.56
CA ALA A 198 7.47 7.64 1.33
C ALA A 198 8.19 6.30 1.51
N ARG A 199 7.46 5.24 1.88
CA ARG A 199 8.00 3.86 1.99
C ARG A 199 8.53 3.37 0.65
N ALA A 200 7.73 3.50 -0.41
CA ALA A 200 8.10 3.09 -1.76
C ALA A 200 9.36 3.83 -2.26
N ALA A 201 9.46 5.13 -1.98
CA ALA A 201 10.63 5.96 -2.31
C ALA A 201 11.86 5.54 -1.51
N GLN A 202 11.72 5.25 -0.22
CA GLN A 202 12.83 4.79 0.63
C GLN A 202 13.38 3.44 0.15
N ARG A 203 12.51 2.47 -0.14
CA ARG A 203 12.91 1.15 -0.69
C ARG A 203 13.66 1.26 -2.02
N ARG A 204 13.40 2.32 -2.78
CA ARG A 204 14.05 2.61 -4.08
C ARG A 204 15.23 3.59 -3.96
N ASN A 205 15.74 3.84 -2.75
CA ASN A 205 16.82 4.79 -2.47
C ASN A 205 16.55 6.24 -2.95
N ALA A 206 15.28 6.61 -3.15
CA ALA A 206 14.85 7.97 -3.46
C ALA A 206 14.70 8.79 -2.17
N ASN A 207 15.77 8.83 -1.36
CA ASN A 207 15.79 9.32 0.03
C ASN A 207 15.20 10.72 0.20
N ARG A 208 15.53 11.64 -0.72
CA ARG A 208 15.01 13.01 -0.68
C ARG A 208 13.48 13.04 -0.79
N ARG A 209 12.92 12.27 -1.71
CA ARG A 209 11.48 12.16 -1.91
C ARG A 209 10.83 11.48 -0.69
N ALA A 210 11.42 10.40 -0.21
CA ALA A 210 10.95 9.69 0.98
C ALA A 210 10.80 10.62 2.19
N ILE A 211 11.79 11.47 2.46
CA ILE A 211 11.76 12.43 3.57
C ILE A 211 10.67 13.50 3.38
N ILE A 212 10.51 14.01 2.15
CA ILE A 212 9.50 15.03 1.85
C ILE A 212 8.10 14.46 2.01
N ASP A 213 7.83 13.30 1.43
CA ASP A 213 6.53 12.62 1.51
C ASP A 213 6.23 12.25 2.97
N ALA A 214 7.21 11.73 3.72
CA ALA A 214 7.05 11.38 5.13
C ALA A 214 6.73 12.58 6.03
N ALA A 215 7.46 13.68 5.85
CA ALA A 215 7.23 14.89 6.62
C ALA A 215 5.89 15.55 6.25
N THR A 216 5.44 15.44 5.00
CA THR A 216 4.15 15.99 4.56
C THR A 216 2.99 15.17 5.12
N ALA A 217 3.08 13.84 5.10
CA ALA A 217 2.12 12.97 5.77
C ALA A 217 1.99 13.31 7.25
N LEU A 218 3.14 13.45 7.93
CA LEU A 218 3.19 13.84 9.33
C LEU A 218 2.55 15.22 9.57
N GLU A 219 2.83 16.22 8.72
CA GLU A 219 2.27 17.57 8.82
C GLU A 219 0.74 17.57 8.77
N ILE A 220 0.16 16.78 7.87
CA ILE A 220 -1.29 16.62 7.77
C ILE A 220 -1.83 15.99 9.06
N ALA A 221 -1.26 14.87 9.51
CA ALA A 221 -1.72 14.14 10.67
C ALA A 221 -1.62 14.96 11.97
N ILE A 222 -0.45 15.58 12.24
CA ILE A 222 -0.26 16.42 13.43
C ILE A 222 -1.13 17.68 13.36
N GLY A 223 -1.29 18.26 12.16
CA GLY A 223 -2.12 19.44 11.95
C GLY A 223 -3.59 19.16 12.26
N ARG A 224 -4.11 18.00 11.86
CA ARG A 224 -5.44 17.53 12.27
C ARG A 224 -5.52 17.34 13.79
N HIS A 225 -4.61 16.55 14.36
CA HIS A 225 -4.62 16.22 15.80
C HIS A 225 -4.59 17.48 16.68
N VAL A 226 -3.76 18.47 16.35
CA VAL A 226 -3.70 19.74 17.08
C VAL A 226 -4.99 20.55 16.95
N ARG A 227 -5.64 20.55 15.78
CA ARG A 227 -6.91 21.26 15.56
C ARG A 227 -8.08 20.59 16.26
N GLU A 228 -8.09 19.27 16.38
CA GLU A 228 -9.09 18.54 17.17
C GLU A 228 -9.06 18.96 18.65
N HIS A 229 -7.89 19.36 19.15
CA HIS A 229 -7.70 19.85 20.52
C HIS A 229 -7.73 21.38 20.63
N GLU A 230 -8.14 22.12 19.59
CA GLU A 230 -8.04 23.59 19.53
C GLU A 230 -8.71 24.29 20.74
N ALA A 231 -9.83 23.75 21.19
CA ALA A 231 -10.60 24.27 22.32
C ALA A 231 -9.84 24.19 23.66
N ASP A 232 -8.95 23.21 23.79
CA ASP A 232 -8.16 22.94 24.99
C ASP A 232 -6.80 23.67 24.96
N LEU A 233 -6.41 24.22 23.80
CA LEU A 233 -5.17 24.96 23.67
C LEU A 233 -5.21 26.29 24.42
N PRO A 234 -4.09 26.71 25.05
CA PRO A 234 -3.94 28.06 25.55
C PRO A 234 -4.19 29.10 24.44
N GLU A 235 -4.83 30.22 24.77
CA GLU A 235 -5.21 31.27 23.82
C GLU A 235 -4.04 31.74 22.93
N VAL A 236 -2.83 31.83 23.50
CA VAL A 236 -1.61 32.20 22.76
C VAL A 236 -1.30 31.19 21.65
N GLN A 237 -1.48 29.90 21.91
CA GLN A 237 -1.21 28.84 20.95
C GLN A 237 -2.33 28.72 19.92
N ARG A 238 -3.58 28.89 20.34
CA ARG A 238 -4.75 28.93 19.44
C ARG A 238 -4.59 29.99 18.36
N ARG A 239 -4.13 31.19 18.71
CA ARG A 239 -3.86 32.28 17.74
C ARG A 239 -2.77 31.96 16.72
N ARG A 240 -1.91 30.98 17.00
CA ARG A 240 -0.87 30.53 16.05
C ARG A 240 -1.41 29.53 15.04
N LEU A 241 -2.55 28.89 15.31
CA LEU A 241 -3.22 28.02 14.34
C LEU A 241 -3.87 28.89 13.26
N ASN A 242 -3.31 28.80 12.05
CA ASN A 242 -3.88 29.42 10.87
C ASN A 242 -3.64 28.54 9.65
N THR A 243 -4.15 28.96 8.50
CA THR A 243 -4.05 28.18 7.25
C THR A 243 -2.63 28.03 6.71
N ARG A 244 -1.65 28.78 7.24
CA ARG A 244 -0.23 28.73 6.85
C ARG A 244 0.67 28.03 7.87
N SER A 245 0.10 27.49 8.96
CA SER A 245 0.87 26.76 9.96
C SER A 245 1.53 25.54 9.31
N ALA A 246 2.87 25.48 9.39
CA ALA A 246 3.67 24.38 8.84
C ALA A 246 4.00 23.35 9.93
N LEU A 247 4.65 22.24 9.56
CA LEU A 247 5.06 21.17 10.47
C LEU A 247 5.78 21.70 11.73
N GLY A 248 6.71 22.65 11.55
CA GLY A 248 7.43 23.27 12.66
C GLY A 248 6.53 24.00 13.66
N ASP A 249 5.47 24.65 13.18
CA ASP A 249 4.49 25.35 14.02
C ASP A 249 3.66 24.37 14.82
N TYR A 250 3.13 23.32 14.18
CA TYR A 250 2.35 22.29 14.89
C TYR A 250 3.16 21.59 15.96
N ILE A 251 4.42 21.24 15.68
CA ILE A 251 5.32 20.64 16.69
C ILE A 251 5.54 21.58 17.88
N SER A 252 5.72 22.88 17.63
CA SER A 252 5.91 23.89 18.68
C SER A 252 4.63 24.07 19.51
N ILE A 253 3.48 24.17 18.85
CA ILE A 253 2.16 24.29 19.50
C ILE A 253 1.89 23.07 20.38
N ALA A 254 2.05 21.86 19.85
CA ALA A 254 1.83 20.62 20.60
C ALA A 254 2.74 20.54 21.83
N LYS A 255 4.03 20.85 21.66
CA LYS A 255 4.99 20.87 22.77
C LYS A 255 4.61 21.89 23.85
N GLU A 256 4.33 23.13 23.46
CA GLU A 256 4.07 24.23 24.40
C GLU A 256 2.71 24.11 25.09
N SER A 257 1.78 23.38 24.48
CA SER A 257 0.45 23.09 25.04
C SER A 257 0.43 21.79 25.84
N GLY A 258 1.52 21.02 25.86
CA GLY A 258 1.60 19.74 26.56
C GLY A 258 0.73 18.65 25.94
N LEU A 259 0.43 18.71 24.64
CA LEU A 259 -0.31 17.66 23.96
C LEU A 259 0.51 16.37 23.91
N GLU A 260 -0.13 15.25 24.22
CA GLU A 260 0.48 13.94 24.12
C GLU A 260 0.60 13.50 22.66
N LEU A 261 1.83 13.25 22.22
CA LEU A 261 2.12 12.73 20.89
C LEU A 261 2.74 11.34 21.02
N ALA A 262 2.43 10.45 20.07
CA ALA A 262 2.95 9.08 20.09
C ALA A 262 4.46 9.00 19.84
N VAL A 263 5.03 10.06 19.28
CA VAL A 263 6.45 10.15 18.94
C VAL A 263 7.12 11.28 19.71
N PRO A 264 8.33 11.09 20.27
CA PRO A 264 9.05 12.13 20.98
C PRO A 264 9.27 13.40 20.14
N ILE A 265 9.04 14.57 20.76
CA ILE A 265 9.23 15.89 20.12
C ILE A 265 10.62 16.05 19.46
N ALA A 266 11.67 15.45 20.05
CA ALA A 266 13.02 15.51 19.51
C ALA A 266 13.12 14.84 18.12
N GLN A 267 12.42 13.73 17.90
CA GLN A 267 12.39 13.02 16.63
C GLN A 267 11.59 13.80 15.58
N LEU A 268 10.41 14.34 15.96
CA LEU A 268 9.61 15.20 15.08
C LEU A 268 10.40 16.44 14.61
N ARG A 269 11.16 17.07 15.52
CA ARG A 269 12.05 18.19 15.19
C ARG A 269 13.20 17.79 14.27
N ARG A 270 13.72 16.57 14.41
CA ARG A 270 14.76 16.05 13.51
C ARG A 270 14.21 15.83 12.11
N LEU A 271 13.02 15.21 11.98
CA LEU A 271 12.35 15.05 10.69
C LEU A 271 12.07 16.40 10.01
N ASN A 272 11.56 17.39 10.75
CA ASN A 272 11.35 18.73 10.22
C ASN A 272 12.65 19.39 9.70
N ARG A 273 13.78 19.17 10.37
CA ARG A 273 15.10 19.64 9.88
C ARG A 273 15.51 18.93 8.60
N LEU A 274 15.42 17.59 8.57
CA LEU A 274 15.71 16.80 7.37
C LEU A 274 14.87 17.24 6.18
N ARG A 275 13.57 17.48 6.39
CA ARG A 275 12.66 18.00 5.35
C ARG A 275 13.11 19.37 4.85
N ASN A 276 13.46 20.30 5.73
CA ASN A 276 13.89 21.63 5.33
C ASN A 276 15.24 21.61 4.59
N ASP A 277 16.17 20.75 5.01
CA ASP A 277 17.45 20.55 4.32
C ASP A 277 17.24 19.90 2.93
N ALA A 278 16.37 18.89 2.85
CA ALA A 278 15.96 18.25 1.60
C ALA A 278 15.24 19.22 0.64
N ALA A 279 14.35 20.07 1.15
CA ALA A 279 13.58 20.99 0.33
C ALA A 279 14.43 22.18 -0.16
N HIS A 280 15.22 22.79 0.72
CA HIS A 280 15.82 24.11 0.47
C HIS A 280 17.33 24.10 0.25
N ARG A 281 18.05 23.09 0.75
CA ARG A 281 19.52 23.08 0.73
C ARG A 281 20.12 22.05 -0.21
N ALA A 282 19.29 21.28 -0.91
CA ALA A 282 19.69 20.17 -1.77
C ALA A 282 20.65 19.19 -1.07
N ALA A 283 20.53 19.06 0.26
CA ALA A 283 21.35 18.13 1.02
C ALA A 283 20.97 16.69 0.66
N THR A 284 21.97 15.85 0.41
CA THR A 284 21.77 14.43 0.14
C THR A 284 21.60 13.69 1.46
N ALA A 285 20.37 13.34 1.80
CA ALA A 285 20.11 12.48 2.96
C ALA A 285 20.56 11.05 2.69
N SER A 286 21.15 10.43 3.71
CA SER A 286 21.51 9.01 3.70
C SER A 286 20.25 8.11 3.70
N ASN A 287 20.41 6.86 3.29
CA ASN A 287 19.31 5.88 3.36
C ASN A 287 18.86 5.64 4.81
N TRP A 288 19.82 5.69 5.76
CA TRP A 288 19.51 5.60 7.19
C TRP A 288 18.61 6.73 7.67
N GLU A 289 18.93 7.98 7.32
CA GLU A 289 18.10 9.14 7.68
C GLU A 289 16.70 9.09 7.03
N ALA A 290 16.61 8.59 5.79
CA ALA A 290 15.32 8.36 5.14
C ALA A 290 14.51 7.26 5.84
N GLY A 291 15.16 6.15 6.23
CA GLY A 291 14.54 5.07 6.99
C GLY A 291 14.00 5.56 8.34
N GLU A 292 14.79 6.31 9.11
CA GLU A 292 14.34 6.89 10.39
C GLU A 292 13.19 7.90 10.20
N ALA A 293 13.23 8.70 9.12
CA ALA A 293 12.16 9.63 8.78
C ALA A 293 10.83 8.92 8.49
N VAL A 294 10.89 7.86 7.68
CA VAL A 294 9.74 7.01 7.36
C VAL A 294 9.22 6.32 8.62
N GLN A 295 10.09 5.79 9.47
CA GLN A 295 9.70 5.14 10.72
C GLN A 295 8.94 6.09 11.67
N VAL A 296 9.46 7.30 11.87
CA VAL A 296 8.79 8.35 12.68
C VAL A 296 7.39 8.67 12.16
N MET A 297 7.23 8.77 10.84
CA MET A 297 5.93 8.98 10.22
C MET A 297 5.01 7.78 10.48
N ILE A 298 5.48 6.55 10.26
CA ILE A 298 4.68 5.34 10.45
C ILE A 298 4.17 5.26 11.91
N GLU A 299 5.05 5.47 12.89
CA GLU A 299 4.68 5.45 14.31
C GLU A 299 3.64 6.52 14.66
N PHE A 300 3.82 7.73 14.13
CA PHE A 300 2.87 8.81 14.37
C PHE A 300 1.51 8.53 13.74
N LEU A 301 1.47 8.10 12.47
CA LEU A 301 0.22 7.76 11.78
C LEU A 301 -0.46 6.54 12.42
N GLY A 302 0.30 5.58 12.93
CA GLY A 302 -0.27 4.42 13.64
C GLY A 302 -1.14 4.83 14.83
N ALA A 303 -0.77 5.89 15.55
CA ALA A 303 -1.53 6.38 16.70
C ALA A 303 -2.52 7.52 16.37
N HIS A 304 -2.15 8.41 15.44
CA HIS A 304 -2.85 9.68 15.18
C HIS A 304 -3.33 9.85 13.73
N GLY A 305 -3.14 8.84 12.89
CA GLY A 305 -3.62 8.79 11.50
C GLY A 305 -5.13 8.57 11.42
N THR A 306 -5.69 8.70 10.21
CA THR A 306 -7.11 8.39 9.97
C THR A 306 -7.35 6.91 10.22
N TYR A 307 -6.45 6.06 9.72
CA TYR A 307 -6.46 4.63 9.99
C TYR A 307 -5.50 4.35 11.11
N ARG A 308 -6.03 4.24 12.33
CA ARG A 308 -5.23 3.81 13.48
C ARG A 308 -4.70 2.42 13.23
N ARG A 309 -3.42 2.22 13.46
CA ARG A 309 -2.74 0.92 13.34
C ARG A 309 -2.44 0.45 14.77
N THR A 310 -3.44 -0.17 15.41
CA THR A 310 -3.34 -0.59 16.82
C THR A 310 -2.88 -2.04 16.98
N GLY A 311 -2.53 -2.74 15.90
CA GLY A 311 -1.88 -4.04 16.02
C GLY A 311 -0.54 -3.87 16.75
N GLU A 312 -0.27 -4.72 17.75
CA GLU A 312 1.08 -4.83 18.30
C GLU A 312 2.05 -5.09 17.14
N GLY A 313 3.02 -4.21 16.94
CA GLY A 313 4.09 -4.48 16.00
C GLY A 313 4.79 -5.75 16.46
N GLU A 314 4.84 -6.78 15.61
CA GLU A 314 5.62 -7.96 15.93
C GLU A 314 7.09 -7.51 16.16
N PRO A 315 7.77 -8.02 17.19
CA PRO A 315 9.11 -7.58 17.60
C PRO A 315 10.20 -7.86 16.56
N ASP A 316 9.85 -8.43 15.42
CA ASP A 316 10.74 -8.76 14.32
C ASP A 316 11.01 -7.54 13.40
N GLY A 317 10.31 -6.42 13.59
CA GLY A 317 10.44 -5.21 12.76
C GLY A 317 9.61 -5.27 11.48
N GLY A 318 8.55 -6.09 11.43
CA GLY A 318 7.52 -6.02 10.40
C GLY A 318 6.68 -4.73 10.51
N GLU A 319 6.13 -4.28 9.37
CA GLU A 319 5.25 -3.11 9.33
C GLU A 319 3.89 -3.40 10.01
N PHE A 320 3.29 -2.37 10.60
CA PHE A 320 2.08 -2.43 11.43
C PHE A 320 0.84 -2.98 10.71
N VAL A 321 -0.10 -3.52 11.50
CA VAL A 321 -1.44 -3.94 11.06
C VAL A 321 -2.45 -2.79 11.30
N VAL A 322 -3.24 -2.44 10.28
CA VAL A 322 -4.36 -1.49 10.41
C VAL A 322 -5.40 -2.08 11.37
N ALA A 323 -5.84 -1.28 12.34
CA ALA A 323 -6.96 -1.64 13.19
C ALA A 323 -8.27 -1.31 12.47
N GLU A 324 -9.32 -2.09 12.74
CA GLU A 324 -10.65 -1.78 12.22
C GLU A 324 -11.02 -0.33 12.60
N PRO A 325 -11.53 0.48 11.65
CA PRO A 325 -12.03 1.81 11.99
C PRO A 325 -13.18 1.65 13.00
N GLU A 326 -13.09 2.36 14.13
CA GLU A 326 -14.22 2.48 15.04
C GLU A 326 -15.38 3.08 14.26
N SER A 327 -16.47 2.33 14.14
CA SER A 327 -17.68 2.77 13.44
C SER A 327 -18.18 4.04 14.14
N SER A 328 -17.98 5.18 13.50
CA SER A 328 -18.46 6.49 13.99
C SER A 328 -19.93 6.70 13.64
#